data_AF-A0A7C6MXY7-F1
#
_entry.id   AF-A0A7C6MXY7-F1
#
_cell.length_a   1.000
_cell.length_b   1.000
_cell.length_c   1.000
_cell.angle_alpha   90.00
_cell.angle_beta   90.00
_cell.angle_gamma   90.00
#
_symmetry.space_group_name_H-M   'P 1'
#
loop_
_entity.id
_entity.type
_entity.pdbx_description
1 polymer ?
#
loop_
_entity_poly.entity_id
_entity_poly.type
_entity_poly.pdbx_seq_one_letter_code
_entity_poly.pdbx_strand_id
1 'polypeptide(L)'
;MRKLVAVIILISTLGWGLPTVFRTIHRRLFGVQSGVYLEEQAMEYYYENEVRVIVEQMVRKAQLPPIGAKINHDTGEIIPHENGLYFDVDDIVHSVISARSNTHLPLRGIEVVPLWRTEHLEELTAIIGDFSTSVLGSPARVKNIELSLKAINNILLMPGETFSFNGIVGERTVERGYGSAPIILGETVVPGVGGGICQTSTTLYNAVRLAGLEIVERRIHSVPPSYIKHGLDATVAWPHTDFKFRNNSDSPVIVKGAIQRWRVRVWILGKERVD
;
A
#
# COMPACT_ATOMS: atom_id res chain seq x y z
N MET A 1 -44.62 -51.97 15.20
CA MET A 1 -44.15 -51.62 16.57
C MET A 1 -43.27 -52.67 17.27
N ARG A 2 -43.08 -53.89 16.74
CA ARG A 2 -42.20 -54.91 17.37
C ARG A 2 -40.75 -54.98 16.85
N LYS A 3 -40.42 -54.26 15.76
CA LYS A 3 -39.05 -54.22 15.19
C LYS A 3 -38.18 -53.06 15.72
N LEU A 4 -38.76 -52.06 16.38
CA LEU A 4 -38.00 -50.94 16.98
C LEU A 4 -37.46 -51.27 18.39
N VAL A 5 -38.13 -52.17 19.12
CA VAL A 5 -37.78 -52.45 20.53
C VAL A 5 -36.56 -53.39 20.64
N ALA A 6 -36.32 -54.25 19.65
CA ALA A 6 -35.18 -55.17 19.66
C ALA A 6 -33.83 -54.48 19.36
N VAL A 7 -33.84 -53.34 18.68
CA VAL A 7 -32.62 -52.55 18.40
C VAL A 7 -32.18 -51.78 19.65
N ILE A 8 -33.11 -51.38 20.52
CA ILE A 8 -32.81 -50.62 21.74
C ILE A 8 -32.21 -51.53 22.84
N ILE A 9 -32.56 -52.82 22.86
CA ILE A 9 -32.07 -53.77 23.89
C ILE A 9 -30.69 -54.38 23.55
N LEU A 10 -30.25 -54.34 22.29
CA LEU A 10 -28.90 -54.76 21.92
C LEU A 10 -27.82 -53.68 22.16
N ILE A 11 -28.23 -52.47 22.55
CA ILE A 11 -27.34 -51.31 22.75
C ILE A 11 -26.70 -51.31 24.15
N SER A 12 -27.17 -52.14 25.09
CA SER A 12 -26.71 -52.10 26.48
C SER A 12 -25.52 -53.02 26.83
N THR A 13 -24.99 -53.83 25.91
CA THR A 13 -23.93 -54.82 26.23
C THR A 13 -22.63 -54.71 25.42
N LEU A 14 -22.51 -53.80 24.45
CA LEU A 14 -21.28 -53.59 23.65
C LEU A 14 -20.71 -52.17 23.83
N GLY A 15 -20.44 -51.81 25.08
CA GLY A 15 -20.22 -50.44 25.53
C GLY A 15 -19.01 -49.69 25.00
N TRP A 16 -18.08 -50.29 24.25
CA TRP A 16 -16.86 -49.58 23.80
C TRP A 16 -16.74 -49.43 22.26
N GLY A 17 -17.58 -50.09 21.46
CA GLY A 17 -17.54 -50.04 19.98
C GLY A 17 -18.81 -49.56 19.28
N LEU A 18 -19.97 -49.57 19.96
CA LEU A 18 -21.23 -49.06 19.41
C LEU A 18 -21.18 -47.56 19.03
N PRO A 19 -20.56 -46.66 19.82
CA PRO A 19 -20.49 -45.24 19.47
C PRO A 19 -19.72 -44.98 18.17
N THR A 20 -18.66 -45.74 17.90
CA THR A 20 -17.85 -45.61 16.69
C THR A 20 -18.55 -46.18 15.46
N VAL A 21 -19.19 -47.36 15.57
CA VAL A 21 -19.98 -47.95 14.47
C VAL A 21 -21.19 -47.08 14.14
N PHE A 22 -21.91 -46.60 15.15
CA PHE A 22 -23.03 -45.67 14.97
C PHE A 22 -22.58 -44.37 14.31
N ARG A 23 -21.46 -43.78 14.78
CA ARG A 23 -20.89 -42.57 14.18
C ARG A 23 -20.51 -42.77 12.71
N THR A 24 -19.92 -43.91 12.35
CA THR A 24 -19.56 -44.22 10.95
C THR A 24 -20.79 -44.33 10.06
N ILE A 25 -21.85 -45.00 10.52
CA ILE A 25 -23.11 -45.11 9.76
C ILE A 25 -23.78 -43.74 9.63
N HIS A 26 -23.80 -42.96 10.72
CA HIS A 26 -24.41 -41.63 10.72
C HIS A 26 -23.70 -40.69 9.73
N ARG A 27 -22.37 -40.68 9.71
CA ARG A 27 -21.58 -39.88 8.77
C ARG A 27 -21.84 -40.26 7.30
N ARG A 28 -22.11 -41.54 7.02
CA ARG A 28 -22.50 -41.99 5.68
C ARG A 28 -23.89 -41.53 5.25
N LEU A 29 -24.79 -41.28 6.21
CA LEU A 29 -26.17 -40.86 5.93
C LEU A 29 -26.33 -39.34 5.85
N PHE A 30 -25.58 -38.59 6.65
CA PHE A 30 -25.76 -37.15 6.83
C PHE A 30 -24.52 -36.30 6.50
N GLY A 31 -23.37 -36.92 6.26
CA GLY A 31 -22.17 -36.23 5.79
C GLY A 31 -22.10 -36.16 4.27
N VAL A 32 -21.01 -35.58 3.77
CA VAL A 32 -20.70 -35.51 2.33
C VAL A 32 -20.71 -36.91 1.70
N GLN A 33 -21.18 -37.00 0.44
CA GLN A 33 -21.25 -38.26 -0.30
C GLN A 33 -19.86 -38.89 -0.52
N SER A 34 -19.84 -40.21 -0.73
CA SER A 34 -18.61 -40.98 -0.92
C SER A 34 -17.85 -40.55 -2.18
N GLY A 35 -16.52 -40.50 -2.12
CA GLY A 35 -15.67 -40.15 -3.26
C GLY A 35 -15.77 -38.68 -3.68
N VAL A 36 -16.27 -37.78 -2.82
CA VAL A 36 -16.19 -36.33 -3.08
C VAL A 36 -14.82 -35.81 -2.67
N TYR A 37 -14.21 -35.04 -3.57
CA TYR A 37 -12.93 -34.38 -3.35
C TYR A 37 -13.05 -32.88 -3.60
N LEU A 38 -12.34 -32.07 -2.80
CA LEU A 38 -12.05 -30.67 -3.10
C LEU A 38 -10.56 -30.57 -3.39
N GLU A 39 -10.20 -30.27 -4.63
CA GLU A 39 -8.84 -30.51 -5.15
C GLU A 39 -8.42 -31.97 -4.87
N GLU A 40 -7.30 -32.17 -4.17
CA GLU A 40 -6.79 -33.48 -3.76
C GLU A 40 -7.29 -33.91 -2.37
N GLN A 41 -8.02 -33.04 -1.66
CA GLN A 41 -8.50 -33.32 -0.31
C GLN A 41 -9.80 -34.13 -0.35
N ALA A 42 -9.75 -35.35 0.18
CA ALA A 42 -10.96 -36.16 0.36
C ALA A 42 -11.91 -35.47 1.35
N MET A 43 -13.16 -35.31 0.93
CA MET A 43 -14.22 -34.63 1.70
C MET A 43 -15.34 -35.57 2.15
N GLU A 44 -15.32 -36.83 1.73
CA GLU A 44 -16.37 -37.80 2.03
C GLU A 44 -16.64 -37.96 3.54
N TYR A 45 -17.92 -38.09 3.90
CA TYR A 45 -18.40 -38.36 5.25
C TYR A 45 -18.10 -37.30 6.32
N TYR A 46 -17.50 -36.16 5.96
CA TYR A 46 -17.44 -35.00 6.83
C TYR A 46 -18.82 -34.35 6.96
N TYR A 47 -19.12 -33.83 8.14
CA TYR A 47 -20.26 -32.94 8.33
C TYR A 47 -19.93 -31.53 7.84
N GLU A 48 -20.96 -30.72 7.58
CA GLU A 48 -20.80 -29.34 7.08
C GLU A 48 -19.82 -28.49 7.90
N ASN A 49 -19.87 -28.56 9.23
CA ASN A 49 -18.96 -27.83 10.10
C ASN A 49 -17.51 -28.31 9.98
N GLU A 50 -17.27 -29.60 9.74
CA GLU A 50 -15.93 -30.14 9.51
C GLU A 50 -15.41 -29.74 8.13
N VAL A 51 -16.26 -29.83 7.10
CA VAL A 51 -15.95 -29.34 5.74
C VAL A 51 -15.57 -27.87 5.79
N ARG A 52 -16.35 -27.04 6.49
CA ARG A 52 -16.07 -25.60 6.66
C ARG A 52 -14.68 -25.35 7.24
N VAL A 53 -14.30 -26.05 8.31
CA VAL A 53 -12.98 -25.90 8.91
C VAL A 53 -11.86 -26.25 7.91
N ILE A 54 -12.04 -27.33 7.14
CA ILE A 54 -11.07 -27.75 6.12
C ILE A 54 -10.99 -26.71 5.01
N VAL A 55 -12.13 -26.27 4.47
CA VAL A 55 -12.21 -25.24 3.42
C VAL A 55 -11.55 -23.96 3.88
N GLU A 56 -11.85 -23.46 5.08
CA GLU A 56 -11.20 -22.26 5.60
C GLU A 56 -9.67 -22.44 5.74
N GLN A 57 -9.19 -23.63 6.13
CA GLN A 57 -7.75 -23.90 6.18
C GLN A 57 -7.12 -23.91 4.78
N MET A 58 -7.79 -24.46 3.77
CA MET A 58 -7.34 -24.43 2.37
C MET A 58 -7.34 -22.99 1.84
N VAL A 59 -8.44 -22.25 2.05
CA VAL A 59 -8.60 -20.84 1.65
C VAL A 59 -7.53 -19.97 2.31
N ARG A 60 -7.26 -20.12 3.61
CA ARG A 60 -6.20 -19.34 4.29
C ARG A 60 -4.81 -19.52 3.65
N LYS A 61 -4.53 -20.65 3.01
CA LYS A 61 -3.27 -20.92 2.31
C LYS A 61 -3.29 -20.45 0.86
N ALA A 62 -4.45 -20.48 0.22
CA ALA A 62 -4.61 -20.16 -1.20
C ALA A 62 -4.97 -18.69 -1.48
N GLN A 63 -5.58 -18.00 -0.52
CA GLN A 63 -6.03 -16.62 -0.67
C GLN A 63 -4.83 -15.69 -0.80
N LEU A 64 -4.91 -14.80 -1.79
CA LEU A 64 -3.90 -13.78 -2.05
C LEU A 64 -4.57 -12.40 -2.00
N PRO A 65 -4.09 -11.45 -1.18
CA PRO A 65 -4.60 -10.09 -1.23
C PRO A 65 -4.15 -9.41 -2.52
N PRO A 66 -4.99 -8.54 -3.13
CA PRO A 66 -4.56 -7.76 -4.29
C PRO A 66 -3.50 -6.74 -3.89
N ILE A 67 -2.47 -6.58 -4.71
CA ILE A 67 -1.38 -5.63 -4.50
C ILE A 67 -1.48 -4.55 -5.57
N GLY A 68 -1.75 -3.31 -5.16
CA GLY A 68 -1.80 -2.18 -6.09
C GLY A 68 -0.45 -1.85 -6.71
N ALA A 69 -0.48 -1.25 -7.90
CA ALA A 69 0.71 -0.79 -8.61
C ALA A 69 1.46 0.27 -7.78
N LYS A 70 2.78 0.33 -7.95
CA LYS A 70 3.68 1.22 -7.20
C LYS A 70 4.67 1.90 -8.12
N ILE A 71 5.41 2.87 -7.60
CA ILE A 71 6.56 3.47 -8.27
C ILE A 71 7.84 3.01 -7.56
N ASN A 72 8.82 2.54 -8.31
CA ASN A 72 10.15 2.29 -7.81
C ASN A 72 10.81 3.64 -7.43
N HIS A 73 11.24 3.79 -6.19
CA HIS A 73 11.79 5.06 -5.68
C HIS A 73 13.07 5.50 -6.40
N ASP A 74 13.96 4.57 -6.75
CA ASP A 74 15.24 4.91 -7.39
C ASP A 74 15.10 5.14 -8.90
N THR A 75 14.37 4.26 -9.61
CA THR A 75 14.26 4.33 -11.09
C THR A 75 13.09 5.18 -11.56
N GLY A 76 12.02 5.27 -10.76
CA GLY A 76 10.76 5.91 -11.14
C GLY A 76 9.88 5.05 -12.05
N GLU A 77 10.28 3.80 -12.30
CA GLU A 77 9.51 2.84 -13.09
C GLU A 77 8.28 2.34 -12.33
N ILE A 78 7.21 2.05 -13.07
CA ILE A 78 6.01 1.46 -12.50
C ILE A 78 6.31 -0.01 -12.17
N ILE A 79 6.05 -0.39 -10.93
CA ILE A 79 5.97 -1.77 -10.49
C ILE A 79 4.53 -2.21 -10.73
N PRO A 80 4.27 -3.17 -11.65
CA PRO A 80 2.92 -3.59 -11.99
C PRO A 80 2.12 -4.08 -10.78
N HIS A 81 0.80 -3.95 -10.87
CA HIS A 81 -0.11 -4.52 -9.88
C HIS A 81 -0.19 -6.04 -9.98
N GLU A 82 -0.57 -6.69 -8.87
CA GLU A 82 -0.87 -8.11 -8.82
C GLU A 82 -2.33 -8.29 -8.35
N ASN A 83 -3.11 -9.04 -9.13
CA ASN A 83 -4.47 -9.37 -8.76
C ASN A 83 -4.47 -10.33 -7.57
N GLY A 84 -5.43 -10.12 -6.68
CA GLY A 84 -5.70 -11.01 -5.56
C GLY A 84 -6.58 -12.17 -5.98
N LEU A 85 -6.66 -13.16 -5.09
CA LEU A 85 -7.50 -14.32 -5.24
C LEU A 85 -8.27 -14.52 -3.94
N TYR A 86 -9.59 -14.32 -3.97
CA TYR A 86 -10.48 -14.48 -2.81
C TYR A 86 -11.32 -15.75 -2.97
N PHE A 87 -11.85 -16.28 -1.87
CA PHE A 87 -12.68 -17.48 -1.92
C PHE A 87 -13.94 -17.29 -1.08
N ASP A 88 -15.09 -17.57 -1.69
CA ASP A 88 -16.36 -17.64 -0.96
C ASP A 88 -16.46 -18.98 -0.24
N VAL A 89 -16.12 -18.97 1.06
CA VAL A 89 -16.14 -20.17 1.89
C VAL A 89 -17.53 -20.79 1.95
N ASP A 90 -18.59 -19.97 1.99
CA ASP A 90 -19.96 -20.46 2.12
C ASP A 90 -20.40 -21.18 0.84
N ASP A 91 -20.13 -20.58 -0.33
CA ASP A 91 -20.44 -21.19 -1.63
C ASP A 91 -19.64 -22.49 -1.86
N ILE A 92 -18.36 -22.51 -1.47
CA ILE A 92 -17.52 -23.71 -1.58
C ILE A 92 -18.03 -24.81 -0.67
N VAL A 93 -18.34 -24.51 0.60
CA VAL A 93 -18.89 -25.49 1.55
C VAL A 93 -20.21 -26.05 1.04
N HIS A 94 -21.12 -25.18 0.57
CA HIS A 94 -22.39 -25.60 0.01
C HIS A 94 -22.20 -26.50 -1.22
N SER A 95 -21.25 -26.17 -2.10
CA SER A 95 -20.91 -26.98 -3.26
C SER A 95 -20.39 -28.37 -2.87
N VAL A 96 -19.53 -28.47 -1.84
CA VAL A 96 -19.01 -29.76 -1.35
C VAL A 96 -20.12 -30.61 -0.72
N ILE A 97 -20.99 -30.01 0.09
CA ILE A 97 -22.08 -30.72 0.78
C ILE A 97 -23.15 -31.22 -0.19
N SER A 98 -23.45 -30.45 -1.23
CA SER A 98 -24.44 -30.82 -2.26
C SER A 98 -23.86 -31.68 -3.40
N ALA A 99 -22.55 -31.95 -3.38
CA ALA A 99 -21.89 -32.75 -4.42
C ALA A 99 -22.39 -34.20 -4.44
N ARG A 100 -22.49 -34.76 -5.65
CA ARG A 100 -22.82 -36.17 -5.85
C ARG A 100 -21.61 -37.05 -5.57
N SER A 101 -21.82 -38.34 -5.29
CA SER A 101 -20.72 -39.30 -5.13
C SER A 101 -19.75 -39.27 -6.32
N ASN A 102 -18.47 -39.46 -6.04
CA ASN A 102 -17.37 -39.46 -7.03
C ASN A 102 -17.19 -38.13 -7.78
N THR A 103 -17.51 -37.00 -7.14
CA THR A 103 -17.31 -35.66 -7.72
C THR A 103 -15.97 -35.06 -7.27
N HIS A 104 -15.23 -34.49 -8.21
CA HIS A 104 -14.03 -33.69 -7.92
C HIS A 104 -14.36 -32.22 -8.17
N LEU A 105 -14.28 -31.40 -7.11
CA LEU A 105 -14.53 -29.97 -7.16
C LEU A 105 -13.19 -29.22 -7.14
N PRO A 106 -12.99 -28.24 -8.02
CA PRO A 106 -11.88 -27.32 -7.89
C PRO A 106 -12.16 -26.29 -6.79
N LEU A 107 -11.12 -25.84 -6.10
CA LEU A 107 -11.16 -24.68 -5.22
C LEU A 107 -11.21 -23.42 -6.09
N ARG A 108 -12.42 -22.96 -6.43
CA ARG A 108 -12.62 -21.81 -7.30
C ARG A 108 -12.42 -20.50 -6.53
N GLY A 109 -11.33 -19.82 -6.85
CA GLY A 109 -11.11 -18.46 -6.40
C GLY A 109 -11.79 -17.44 -7.32
N ILE A 110 -12.17 -16.32 -6.73
CA ILE A 110 -12.65 -15.12 -7.39
C ILE A 110 -11.46 -14.17 -7.50
N GLU A 111 -11.08 -13.83 -8.72
CA GLU A 111 -10.04 -12.84 -8.96
C GLU A 111 -10.50 -11.46 -8.50
N VAL A 112 -9.67 -10.77 -7.72
CA VAL A 112 -9.96 -9.44 -7.20
C VAL A 112 -8.88 -8.49 -7.70
N VAL A 113 -9.28 -7.48 -8.47
CA VAL A 113 -8.36 -6.44 -8.93
C VAL A 113 -8.12 -5.40 -7.83
N PRO A 114 -6.88 -4.88 -7.69
CA PRO A 114 -6.63 -3.79 -6.75
C PRO A 114 -7.28 -2.49 -7.23
N LEU A 115 -7.51 -1.58 -6.28
CA LEU A 115 -8.05 -0.24 -6.56
C LEU A 115 -7.16 0.55 -7.54
N TRP A 116 -5.84 0.44 -7.38
CA TRP A 116 -4.85 1.13 -8.19
C TRP A 116 -4.07 0.12 -9.03
N ARG A 117 -4.37 0.11 -10.33
CA ARG A 117 -3.72 -0.75 -11.31
C ARG A 117 -2.59 -0.02 -12.04
N THR A 118 -1.83 -0.78 -12.82
CA THR A 118 -0.69 -0.28 -13.60
C THR A 118 -1.16 0.82 -14.55
N GLU A 119 -2.27 0.59 -15.24
CA GLU A 119 -2.85 1.54 -16.21
C GLU A 119 -3.17 2.89 -15.57
N HIS A 120 -3.62 2.93 -14.31
CA HIS A 120 -3.92 4.19 -13.62
C HIS A 120 -2.66 5.03 -13.35
N LEU A 121 -1.50 4.39 -13.20
CA LEU A 121 -0.22 5.07 -13.02
C LEU A 121 0.40 5.47 -14.36
N GLU A 122 0.19 4.69 -15.42
CA GLU A 122 0.63 5.01 -16.78
C GLU A 122 -0.02 6.28 -17.33
N GLU A 123 -1.23 6.61 -16.88
CA GLU A 123 -1.92 7.86 -17.22
C GLU A 123 -1.30 9.11 -16.58
N LEU A 124 -0.42 8.98 -15.57
CA LEU A 124 0.17 10.10 -14.82
C LEU A 124 1.33 10.76 -15.57
N THR A 125 1.04 11.30 -16.75
CA THR A 125 2.03 11.88 -17.66
C THR A 125 2.01 13.41 -17.68
N ALA A 126 0.90 14.02 -17.29
CA ALA A 126 0.74 15.47 -17.36
C ALA A 126 1.49 16.17 -16.21
N ILE A 127 2.22 17.23 -16.55
CA ILE A 127 2.82 18.12 -15.55
C ILE A 127 1.73 19.07 -15.05
N ILE A 128 1.16 18.77 -13.89
CA ILE A 128 0.09 19.59 -13.30
C ILE A 128 0.63 20.74 -12.45
N GLY A 129 1.91 20.68 -12.04
CA GLY A 129 2.61 21.78 -11.39
C GLY A 129 4.12 21.68 -11.60
N ASP A 130 4.78 22.79 -11.84
CA ASP A 130 6.23 22.84 -12.11
C ASP A 130 6.81 24.13 -11.54
N PHE A 131 7.86 24.00 -10.75
CA PHE A 131 8.57 25.15 -10.24
C PHE A 131 10.07 24.90 -10.16
N SER A 132 10.84 25.96 -10.33
CA SER A 132 12.28 25.89 -10.17
C SER A 132 12.88 27.14 -9.55
N THR A 133 13.96 26.96 -8.80
CA THR A 133 14.77 28.02 -8.21
C THR A 133 16.22 27.91 -8.69
N SER A 134 16.97 29.01 -8.72
CA SER A 134 18.38 28.99 -9.12
C SER A 134 19.23 28.26 -8.09
N VAL A 135 20.09 27.32 -8.52
CA VAL A 135 21.05 26.68 -7.61
C VAL A 135 22.36 27.48 -7.61
N LEU A 136 22.74 27.96 -6.44
CA LEU A 136 24.02 28.64 -6.20
C LEU A 136 24.58 28.19 -4.84
N GLY A 137 25.89 28.25 -4.69
CA GLY A 137 26.58 28.01 -3.42
C GLY A 137 27.68 26.97 -3.48
N SER A 138 28.18 26.58 -2.31
CA SER A 138 29.29 25.64 -2.17
C SER A 138 28.92 24.22 -2.63
N PRO A 139 29.91 23.37 -2.99
CA PRO A 139 29.67 21.97 -3.31
C PRO A 139 28.90 21.21 -2.21
N ALA A 140 29.16 21.50 -0.94
CA ALA A 140 28.44 20.92 0.18
C ALA A 140 26.95 21.29 0.17
N ARG A 141 26.62 22.55 -0.15
CA ARG A 141 25.23 23.03 -0.28
C ARG A 141 24.50 22.34 -1.42
N VAL A 142 25.16 22.22 -2.58
CA VAL A 142 24.58 21.54 -3.76
C VAL A 142 24.33 20.08 -3.45
N LYS A 143 25.29 19.38 -2.84
CA LYS A 143 25.14 17.99 -2.40
C LYS A 143 23.96 17.80 -1.42
N ASN A 144 23.79 18.69 -0.45
CA ASN A 144 22.64 18.64 0.47
C ASN A 144 21.30 18.73 -0.28
N ILE A 145 21.22 19.63 -1.25
CA ILE A 145 20.04 19.79 -2.10
C ILE A 145 19.79 18.53 -2.91
N GLU A 146 20.81 17.96 -3.56
CA GLU A 146 20.73 16.71 -4.31
C GLU A 146 20.20 15.57 -3.45
N LEU A 147 20.72 15.41 -2.22
CA LEU A 147 20.26 14.39 -1.28
C LEU A 147 18.77 14.56 -0.95
N SER A 148 18.33 15.79 -0.65
CA SER A 148 16.91 16.04 -0.38
C SER A 148 16.01 15.89 -1.59
N LEU A 149 16.46 16.26 -2.80
CA LEU A 149 15.72 16.05 -4.03
C LEU A 149 15.58 14.57 -4.34
N LYS A 150 16.66 13.79 -4.17
CA LYS A 150 16.63 12.34 -4.34
C LYS A 150 15.62 11.69 -3.39
N ALA A 151 15.55 12.16 -2.13
CA ALA A 151 14.59 11.64 -1.16
C ALA A 151 13.13 11.87 -1.58
N ILE A 152 12.80 13.05 -2.11
CA ILE A 152 11.41 13.39 -2.50
C ILE A 152 11.05 12.99 -3.93
N ASN A 153 12.02 12.58 -4.74
CA ASN A 153 11.80 12.16 -6.12
C ASN A 153 11.10 10.80 -6.16
N ASN A 154 10.25 10.58 -7.17
CA ASN A 154 9.50 9.35 -7.40
C ASN A 154 8.54 8.97 -6.26
N ILE A 155 8.13 9.93 -5.42
CA ILE A 155 7.11 9.67 -4.40
C ILE A 155 5.74 9.67 -5.05
N LEU A 156 5.12 8.49 -5.10
CA LEU A 156 3.69 8.31 -5.43
C LEU A 156 2.86 8.69 -4.19
N LEU A 157 1.89 9.58 -4.36
CA LEU A 157 0.98 10.02 -3.31
C LEU A 157 -0.46 9.72 -3.74
N MET A 158 -1.10 8.81 -3.02
CA MET A 158 -2.46 8.36 -3.33
C MET A 158 -3.50 9.41 -2.92
N PRO A 159 -4.73 9.37 -3.49
CA PRO A 159 -5.82 10.23 -3.04
C PRO A 159 -6.02 10.19 -1.53
N GLY A 160 -6.10 11.38 -0.91
CA GLY A 160 -6.23 11.58 0.53
C GLY A 160 -4.93 11.51 1.33
N GLU A 161 -3.84 10.99 0.78
CA GLU A 161 -2.56 10.87 1.50
C GLU A 161 -1.89 12.23 1.71
N THR A 162 -1.22 12.36 2.86
CA THR A 162 -0.46 13.56 3.22
C THR A 162 1.03 13.29 3.13
N PHE A 163 1.71 14.09 2.33
CA PHE A 163 3.16 14.15 2.25
C PHE A 163 3.71 14.98 3.41
N SER A 164 4.78 14.50 4.05
CA SER A 164 5.57 15.24 5.05
C SER A 164 7.02 15.33 4.59
N PHE A 165 7.52 16.55 4.41
CA PHE A 165 8.89 16.77 3.95
C PHE A 165 9.90 16.19 4.93
N ASN A 166 9.76 16.50 6.22
CA ASN A 166 10.60 15.92 7.26
C ASN A 166 10.40 14.40 7.34
N GLY A 167 9.18 13.88 7.24
CA GLY A 167 8.91 12.44 7.27
C GLY A 167 9.67 11.66 6.18
N ILE A 168 9.87 12.26 5.01
CA ILE A 168 10.58 11.63 3.88
C ILE A 168 12.08 11.93 3.90
N VAL A 169 12.48 13.17 4.12
CA VAL A 169 13.90 13.59 4.08
C VAL A 169 14.66 13.18 5.36
N GLY A 170 13.96 13.18 6.49
CA GLY A 170 14.50 12.84 7.80
C GLY A 170 15.44 13.89 8.39
N GLU A 171 16.17 13.46 9.42
CA GLU A 171 17.22 14.25 10.06
C GLU A 171 18.40 14.48 9.10
N ARG A 172 19.01 15.66 9.20
CA ARG A 172 20.15 16.07 8.38
C ARG A 172 21.43 15.91 9.18
N THR A 173 22.05 14.73 9.07
CA THR A 173 23.30 14.40 9.79
C THR A 173 24.46 14.15 8.84
N VAL A 174 25.69 14.23 9.36
CA VAL A 174 26.91 13.98 8.58
C VAL A 174 26.98 12.52 8.11
N GLU A 175 26.52 11.59 8.93
CA GLU A 175 26.46 10.14 8.64
C GLU A 175 25.52 9.84 7.48
N ARG A 176 24.44 10.62 7.33
CA ARG A 176 23.51 10.57 6.19
C ARG A 176 24.05 11.33 4.96
N GLY A 177 25.28 11.82 5.02
CA GLY A 177 25.99 12.47 3.91
C GLY A 177 25.78 13.98 3.79
N TYR A 178 25.05 14.60 4.73
CA TYR A 178 24.82 16.04 4.73
C TYR A 178 26.08 16.79 5.20
N GLY A 179 26.46 17.80 4.43
CA GLY A 179 27.61 18.66 4.72
C GLY A 179 27.21 19.97 5.39
N SER A 180 28.22 20.64 5.97
CA SER A 180 28.07 22.00 6.49
C SER A 180 27.95 23.02 5.35
N ALA A 181 26.92 23.85 5.40
CA ALA A 181 26.65 24.93 4.46
C ALA A 181 25.85 26.05 5.18
N PRO A 182 25.72 27.25 4.60
CA PRO A 182 24.94 28.32 5.24
C PRO A 182 23.49 27.92 5.51
N ILE A 183 23.05 28.12 6.76
CA ILE A 183 21.67 27.99 7.24
C ILE A 183 21.18 29.34 7.77
N ILE A 184 19.86 29.55 7.77
CA ILE A 184 19.23 30.70 8.42
C ILE A 184 18.83 30.26 9.84
N LEU A 185 19.38 30.91 10.86
CA LEU A 185 19.05 30.68 12.26
C LEU A 185 18.55 31.99 12.88
N GLY A 186 17.24 32.05 13.12
CA GLY A 186 16.57 33.30 13.48
C GLY A 186 16.72 34.32 12.34
N GLU A 187 17.39 35.44 12.64
CA GLU A 187 17.64 36.52 11.68
C GLU A 187 19.06 36.50 11.09
N THR A 188 19.89 35.51 11.44
CA THR A 188 21.29 35.44 11.02
C THR A 188 21.57 34.26 10.11
N VAL A 189 22.65 34.36 9.32
CA VAL A 189 23.16 33.27 8.48
C VAL A 189 24.42 32.71 9.12
N VAL A 190 24.39 31.43 9.48
CA VAL A 190 25.50 30.72 10.13
C VAL A 190 25.81 29.41 9.41
N PRO A 191 27.01 28.84 9.51
CA PRO A 191 27.28 27.49 9.02
C PRO A 191 26.49 26.44 9.81
N GLY A 192 25.92 25.44 9.13
CA GLY A 192 25.21 24.33 9.76
C GLY A 192 25.05 23.13 8.82
N VAL A 193 24.85 21.95 9.41
CA VAL A 193 24.63 20.71 8.63
C VAL A 193 23.29 20.80 7.90
N GLY A 194 23.27 20.45 6.61
CA GLY A 194 22.05 20.50 5.82
C GLY A 194 21.67 21.91 5.32
N GLY A 195 22.61 22.84 5.24
CA GLY A 195 22.38 24.11 4.53
C GLY A 195 21.95 23.86 3.08
N GLY A 196 20.88 24.54 2.64
CA GLY A 196 20.26 24.38 1.32
C GLY A 196 18.92 23.64 1.29
N ILE A 197 18.57 22.88 2.33
CA ILE A 197 17.39 21.99 2.32
C ILE A 197 16.06 22.76 2.25
N CYS A 198 15.98 23.94 2.88
CA CYS A 198 14.81 24.81 2.75
C CYS A 198 14.54 25.25 1.31
N GLN A 199 15.57 25.27 0.43
CA GLN A 199 15.36 25.56 -0.99
C GLN A 199 14.60 24.45 -1.68
N THR A 200 14.89 23.18 -1.36
CA THR A 200 14.15 22.02 -1.86
C THR A 200 12.69 22.09 -1.40
N SER A 201 12.45 22.31 -0.10
CA SER A 201 11.09 22.45 0.45
C SER A 201 10.32 23.61 -0.18
N THR A 202 10.97 24.77 -0.35
CA THR A 202 10.39 25.93 -1.04
C THR A 202 10.06 25.65 -2.50
N THR A 203 10.94 24.95 -3.22
CA THR A 203 10.71 24.61 -4.62
C THR A 203 9.54 23.64 -4.75
N LEU A 204 9.50 22.62 -3.89
CA LEU A 204 8.38 21.68 -3.78
C LEU A 204 7.06 22.40 -3.46
N TYR A 205 7.05 23.27 -2.45
CA TYR A 205 5.86 24.05 -2.08
C TYR A 205 5.23 24.79 -3.26
N ASN A 206 6.05 25.46 -4.08
CA ASN A 206 5.52 26.19 -5.22
C ASN A 206 5.04 25.26 -6.35
N ALA A 207 5.70 24.13 -6.59
CA ALA A 207 5.21 23.13 -7.54
C ALA A 207 3.86 22.54 -7.10
N VAL A 208 3.72 22.22 -5.81
CA VAL A 208 2.49 21.72 -5.18
C VAL A 208 1.37 22.76 -5.25
N ARG A 209 1.68 24.04 -4.95
CA ARG A 209 0.72 25.15 -5.06
C ARG A 209 0.22 25.33 -6.49
N LEU A 210 1.12 25.23 -7.49
CA LEU A 210 0.76 25.32 -8.90
C LEU A 210 -0.06 24.11 -9.36
N ALA A 211 0.19 22.92 -8.80
CA ALA A 211 -0.63 21.73 -9.00
C ALA A 211 -2.03 21.82 -8.40
N GLY A 212 -2.30 22.82 -7.55
CA GLY A 212 -3.59 22.98 -6.86
C GLY A 212 -3.81 21.96 -5.75
N LEU A 213 -2.74 21.34 -5.25
CA LEU A 213 -2.80 20.42 -4.11
C LEU A 213 -2.94 21.20 -2.79
N GLU A 214 -3.59 20.58 -1.82
CA GLU A 214 -3.88 21.20 -0.53
C GLU A 214 -2.64 21.35 0.35
N ILE A 215 -2.35 22.58 0.78
CA ILE A 215 -1.27 22.86 1.73
C ILE A 215 -1.78 22.64 3.16
N VAL A 216 -1.23 21.63 3.84
CA VAL A 216 -1.63 21.24 5.20
C VAL A 216 -0.81 21.96 6.27
N GLU A 217 0.51 22.06 6.07
CA GLU A 217 1.41 22.75 6.98
C GLU A 217 2.44 23.52 6.18
N ARG A 218 2.60 24.80 6.51
CA ARG A 218 3.62 25.66 5.92
C ARG A 218 4.02 26.76 6.88
N ARG A 219 5.31 27.02 6.97
CA ARG A 219 5.87 28.23 7.60
C ARG A 219 6.81 28.94 6.63
N ILE A 220 6.94 30.25 6.77
CA ILE A 220 7.92 31.06 6.03
C ILE A 220 9.10 31.42 6.94
N HIS A 221 10.24 31.76 6.36
CA HIS A 221 11.35 32.39 7.09
C HIS A 221 11.00 33.83 7.44
N SER A 222 11.50 34.32 8.58
CA SER A 222 11.43 35.76 8.92
C SER A 222 12.28 36.61 7.97
N VAL A 223 13.41 36.07 7.50
CA VAL A 223 14.29 36.71 6.51
C VAL A 223 14.12 35.97 5.17
N PRO A 224 13.72 36.66 4.08
CA PRO A 224 13.46 36.00 2.81
C PRO A 224 14.74 35.42 2.20
N PRO A 225 14.73 34.15 1.77
CA PRO A 225 15.85 33.59 1.03
C PRO A 225 16.04 34.28 -0.33
N SER A 226 17.28 34.49 -0.76
CA SER A 226 17.60 35.24 -2.00
C SER A 226 17.08 34.59 -3.30
N TYR A 227 16.76 33.30 -3.28
CA TYR A 227 16.32 32.53 -4.44
C TYR A 227 14.81 32.56 -4.68
N ILE A 228 14.03 33.25 -3.85
CA ILE A 228 12.57 33.28 -3.93
C ILE A 228 11.99 34.62 -3.45
N LYS A 229 10.84 35.01 -3.99
CA LYS A 229 10.10 36.17 -3.48
C LYS A 229 9.64 35.91 -2.04
N HIS A 230 9.72 36.92 -1.18
CA HIS A 230 9.24 36.85 0.18
C HIS A 230 7.77 36.38 0.23
N GLY A 231 7.47 35.45 1.14
CA GLY A 231 6.13 34.90 1.30
C GLY A 231 5.80 33.79 0.29
N LEU A 232 6.73 33.35 -0.55
CA LEU A 232 6.61 32.16 -1.40
C LEU A 232 7.55 31.01 -0.98
N ASP A 233 8.16 31.10 0.19
CA ASP A 233 9.03 30.07 0.72
C ASP A 233 8.30 29.08 1.65
N ALA A 234 8.94 27.95 1.90
CA ALA A 234 8.55 26.97 2.91
C ALA A 234 9.80 26.59 3.71
N THR A 235 9.84 26.99 4.98
CA THR A 235 10.94 26.66 5.89
C THR A 235 10.73 25.29 6.50
N VAL A 236 11.83 24.57 6.74
CA VAL A 236 11.84 23.24 7.37
C VAL A 236 13.02 23.12 8.33
N ALA A 237 12.75 22.64 9.54
CA ALA A 237 13.74 22.33 10.56
C ALA A 237 13.33 21.03 11.25
N TRP A 238 14.17 20.00 11.14
CA TRP A 238 13.91 18.71 11.75
C TRP A 238 13.94 18.81 13.30
N PRO A 239 13.03 18.14 14.03
CA PRO A 239 11.85 17.43 13.53
C PRO A 239 10.58 18.31 13.49
N HIS A 240 10.63 19.55 14.00
CA HIS A 240 9.42 20.28 14.40
C HIS A 240 8.81 21.18 13.33
N THR A 241 9.61 21.83 12.48
CA THR A 241 9.09 22.72 11.43
C THR A 241 9.07 21.95 10.13
N ASP A 242 7.87 21.71 9.60
CA ASP A 242 7.67 20.86 8.43
C ASP A 242 6.89 21.58 7.33
N PHE A 243 7.01 21.04 6.12
CA PHE A 243 6.13 21.35 5.01
C PHE A 243 5.31 20.11 4.69
N LYS A 244 3.99 20.23 4.78
CA LYS A 244 3.04 19.14 4.51
C LYS A 244 2.00 19.57 3.49
N PHE A 245 1.65 18.67 2.59
CA PHE A 245 0.55 18.84 1.66
C PHE A 245 -0.20 17.54 1.47
N ARG A 246 -1.47 17.62 1.10
CA ARG A 246 -2.34 16.47 0.87
C ARG A 246 -2.70 16.36 -0.60
N ASN A 247 -2.70 15.14 -1.13
CA ASN A 247 -3.33 14.88 -2.42
C ASN A 247 -4.86 14.90 -2.22
N ASN A 248 -5.48 16.05 -2.41
CA ASN A 248 -6.93 16.23 -2.32
C ASN A 248 -7.66 15.94 -3.64
N SER A 249 -6.98 15.37 -4.65
CA SER A 249 -7.60 14.95 -5.90
C SER A 249 -8.10 13.50 -5.82
N ASP A 250 -8.84 13.07 -6.83
CA ASP A 250 -9.36 11.71 -6.98
C ASP A 250 -8.36 10.73 -7.61
N SER A 251 -7.21 11.24 -8.07
CA SER A 251 -6.19 10.49 -8.80
C SER A 251 -4.84 10.56 -8.09
N PRO A 252 -3.96 9.56 -8.21
CA PRO A 252 -2.63 9.62 -7.62
C PRO A 252 -1.79 10.72 -8.30
N VAL A 253 -0.78 11.20 -7.58
CA VAL A 253 0.21 12.14 -8.14
C VAL A 253 1.62 11.66 -7.84
N ILE A 254 2.58 11.99 -8.69
CA ILE A 254 3.99 11.66 -8.49
C ILE A 254 4.80 12.93 -8.30
N VAL A 255 5.51 13.03 -7.18
CA VAL A 255 6.48 14.08 -6.93
C VAL A 255 7.78 13.74 -7.64
N LYS A 256 8.27 14.66 -8.47
CA LYS A 256 9.54 14.52 -9.18
C LYS A 256 10.45 15.69 -8.83
N GLY A 257 11.73 15.41 -8.60
CA GLY A 257 12.69 16.42 -8.16
C GLY A 257 14.10 16.13 -8.65
N ALA A 258 14.75 17.13 -9.24
CA ALA A 258 16.12 17.02 -9.70
C ALA A 258 16.80 18.39 -9.80
N ILE A 259 18.14 18.38 -9.80
CA ILE A 259 18.90 19.52 -10.31
C ILE A 259 18.98 19.37 -11.84
N GLN A 260 18.48 20.37 -12.56
CA GLN A 260 18.56 20.42 -14.01
C GLN A 260 19.36 21.66 -14.41
N ARG A 261 20.52 21.46 -15.02
CA ARG A 261 21.52 22.51 -15.31
C ARG A 261 21.93 23.21 -14.02
N TRP A 262 21.48 24.45 -13.82
CA TRP A 262 21.77 25.30 -12.66
C TRP A 262 20.50 25.64 -11.88
N ARG A 263 19.51 24.75 -11.88
CA ARG A 263 18.23 24.98 -11.21
C ARG A 263 17.81 23.77 -10.41
N VAL A 264 17.33 24.02 -9.19
CA VAL A 264 16.54 23.06 -8.42
C VAL A 264 15.14 23.07 -9.03
N ARG A 265 14.69 21.96 -9.59
CA ARG A 265 13.35 21.84 -10.18
C ARG A 265 12.57 20.75 -9.47
N VAL A 266 11.32 21.05 -9.16
CA VAL A 266 10.34 20.09 -8.68
C VAL A 266 9.10 20.22 -9.56
N TRP A 267 8.58 19.09 -10.00
CA TRP A 267 7.34 19.04 -10.76
C TRP A 267 6.46 17.89 -10.27
N ILE A 268 5.15 18.08 -10.40
CA ILE A 268 4.14 17.12 -10.00
C ILE A 268 3.53 16.53 -11.27
N LEU A 269 3.64 15.22 -11.41
CA LEU A 269 2.92 14.48 -12.44
C LEU A 269 1.56 14.07 -11.90
N GLY A 270 0.55 14.20 -12.74
CA GLY A 270 -0.81 13.76 -12.44
C GLY A 270 -1.55 13.38 -13.72
N LYS A 271 -2.82 13.04 -13.57
CA LYS A 271 -3.70 12.82 -14.72
C LYS A 271 -3.93 14.14 -15.46
N GLU A 272 -3.98 14.08 -16.78
CA GLU A 272 -4.33 15.25 -17.61
C GLU A 272 -5.73 15.75 -17.24
N ARG A 273 -5.86 17.07 -17.05
CA ARG A 273 -7.17 17.68 -16.84
C ARG A 273 -7.84 17.83 -18.20
N VAL A 274 -9.00 17.21 -18.36
CA VAL A 274 -9.87 17.49 -19.50
C VAL A 274 -10.70 18.71 -19.11
N ASP A 275 -10.30 19.88 -19.61
CA ASP A 275 -11.04 21.14 -19.47
C ASP A 275 -12.33 21.13 -20.31
#